data_AF-A0A661Z592-F1
#
_entry.id   AF-A0A661Z592-F1
#
_cell.length_a   1.000
_cell.length_b   1.000
_cell.length_c   1.000
_cell.angle_alpha   90.00
_cell.angle_beta   90.00
_cell.angle_gamma   90.00
#
_symmetry.space_group_name_H-M   'P 1'
#
loop_
_entity.id
_entity.type
_entity.pdbx_description
1 polymer ?
#
loop_
_entity_poly.entity_id
_entity_poly.type
_entity_poly.pdbx_seq_one_letter_code
_entity_poly.pdbx_strand_id
1 'polypeptide(L)' 'MKYLKYLGFGLSFIALAGCEPMSECKNCEAVTYDKNTGAELNRESAIEYCGSSLNDIENAEPVVVGDERVEWECK' A
#
# COMPACT_ATOMS: atom_id res chain seq x y z
N MET A 1 18.59 31.75 51.96
CA MET A 1 17.82 30.49 52.13
C MET A 1 16.35 30.84 52.28
N LYS A 2 15.55 30.61 51.24
CA LYS A 2 14.08 30.64 51.28
C LYS A 2 13.57 29.74 50.15
N TYR A 3 12.89 28.69 50.58
CA TYR A 3 12.33 27.59 49.81
C TYR A 3 11.13 28.06 48.99
N LEU A 4 11.01 27.62 47.74
CA LEU A 4 9.73 27.31 47.06
C LEU A 4 10.06 26.73 45.68
N LYS A 5 10.10 25.40 45.52
CA LYS A 5 8.97 24.62 45.00
C LYS A 5 8.28 25.29 43.81
N TYR A 6 8.92 25.26 42.64
CA TYR A 6 8.20 25.23 41.37
C TYR A 6 8.65 23.99 40.61
N LEU A 7 7.90 22.93 40.90
CA LEU A 7 7.77 21.71 40.14
C LEU A 7 6.97 22.08 38.89
N GLY A 8 7.65 22.68 37.92
CA GLY A 8 7.11 23.02 36.61
C GLY A 8 7.65 22.01 35.61
N PHE A 9 6.95 20.87 35.54
CA PHE A 9 7.16 19.81 34.55
C PHE A 9 7.12 20.45 33.16
N GLY A 10 8.30 20.65 32.56
CA GLY A 10 8.41 21.13 31.19
C GLY A 10 7.81 20.07 30.27
N LEU A 11 6.55 20.29 29.89
CA LEU A 11 5.83 19.49 28.92
C LEU A 11 6.68 19.35 27.66
N SER A 12 7.20 18.15 27.46
CA SER A 12 7.74 17.69 26.18
C SER A 12 6.66 17.85 25.14
N PHE A 13 6.79 18.85 24.26
CA PHE A 13 6.11 18.85 22.98
C PHE A 13 6.82 17.83 22.09
N ILE A 14 6.46 16.56 22.26
CA ILE A 14 6.75 15.56 21.25
C ILE A 14 5.74 15.83 20.13
N ALA A 15 6.19 16.52 19.08
CA ALA A 15 5.43 16.66 17.84
C ALA A 15 5.39 15.28 17.15
N LEU A 16 4.47 14.42 17.60
CA LEU A 16 4.09 13.18 16.91
C LEU A 16 2.65 13.34 16.42
N ALA A 17 2.47 13.99 15.27
CA ALA A 17 1.25 13.92 14.44
C ALA A 17 1.44 14.85 13.23
N GLY A 18 1.59 14.37 11.99
CA GLY A 18 1.67 13.01 11.50
C GLY A 18 2.29 13.09 10.11
N CYS A 19 3.19 12.16 9.78
CA CYS A 19 3.26 11.74 8.40
C CYS A 19 1.92 11.03 8.16
N GLU A 20 0.95 11.73 7.59
CA GLU A 20 -0.02 11.01 6.77
C GLU A 20 0.83 10.20 5.78
N PRO A 21 0.72 8.86 5.72
CA PRO A 21 1.42 8.13 4.67
C PRO A 21 0.93 8.74 3.38
N MET A 22 1.84 9.44 2.71
CA MET A 22 1.66 9.98 1.36
C MET A 22 0.97 8.86 0.60
N SER A 23 -0.30 9.08 0.24
CA SER A 23 -1.17 8.05 -0.32
C SER A 23 -0.40 7.37 -1.45
N GLU A 24 0.17 6.20 -1.16
CA GLU A 24 1.13 5.57 -2.07
C GLU A 24 0.37 5.29 -3.35
N CYS A 25 0.85 5.87 -4.45
CA CYS A 25 0.30 5.65 -5.78
C CYS A 25 1.25 4.72 -6.51
N LYS A 26 0.72 3.64 -7.08
CA LYS A 26 1.47 2.70 -7.91
C LYS A 26 0.71 2.46 -9.20
N ASN A 27 1.44 2.12 -10.24
CA ASN A 27 0.85 1.71 -11.51
C ASN A 27 0.70 0.18 -11.49
N CYS A 28 -0.54 -0.28 -11.60
CA CYS A 28 -0.86 -1.71 -11.57
C CYS A 28 -1.35 -2.18 -12.94
N GLU A 29 -0.87 -3.36 -13.34
CA GLU A 29 -1.22 -4.03 -14.58
C GLU A 29 -1.95 -5.34 -14.26
N ALA A 30 -3.05 -5.63 -14.95
CA ALA A 30 -3.65 -6.96 -14.90
C ALA A 30 -2.87 -7.88 -15.87
N VAL A 31 -2.30 -8.95 -15.33
CA VAL A 31 -1.47 -9.88 -16.10
C VAL A 31 -2.14 -11.24 -16.11
N THR A 32 -2.34 -11.76 -17.32
CA THR A 32 -2.90 -13.10 -17.54
C THR A 32 -1.77 -14.07 -17.78
N TYR A 33 -1.77 -15.15 -17.00
CA TYR A 33 -0.82 -16.24 -17.06
C TYR A 33 -1.53 -17.54 -17.46
N ASP A 34 -0.84 -18.40 -18.19
CA ASP A 34 -1.22 -19.81 -18.30
C ASP A 34 -0.97 -20.47 -16.93
N LYS A 35 -2.02 -20.97 -16.29
CA LYS A 35 -1.94 -21.49 -14.91
C LYS A 35 -1.07 -22.76 -14.80
N ASN A 36 -0.88 -23.48 -15.92
CA ASN A 36 -0.21 -24.79 -15.93
C ASN A 36 1.31 -24.64 -16.15
N THR A 37 1.69 -23.64 -16.94
CA THR A 37 3.08 -23.37 -17.36
C THR A 37 3.68 -22.14 -16.70
N GLY A 38 2.85 -21.23 -16.18
CA GLY A 38 3.25 -19.93 -15.64
C GLY A 38 3.66 -18.91 -16.71
N ALA A 39 3.43 -19.20 -18.00
CA ALA A 39 3.76 -18.29 -19.09
C ALA A 39 2.81 -17.08 -19.10
N GLU A 40 3.35 -15.87 -19.23
CA GLU A 40 2.54 -14.68 -19.47
C GLU A 40 1.88 -14.79 -20.86
N LEU A 41 0.55 -14.70 -20.87
CA LEU A 41 -0.27 -14.74 -22.07
C LEU A 41 -0.64 -13.32 -22.54
N ASN A 42 -0.95 -12.43 -21.60
CA ASN A 42 -1.37 -11.07 -21.86
C ASN A 42 -1.07 -10.13 -20.68
N ARG A 43 -0.86 -8.85 -20.98
CA ARG A 43 -0.68 -7.78 -19.99
C ARG A 43 -1.51 -6.56 -20.41
N GLU A 44 -2.41 -6.15 -19.54
CA GLU A 44 -3.21 -4.94 -19.76
C GLU A 44 -2.39 -3.67 -19.51
N SER A 45 -2.91 -2.54 -20.00
CA SER A 45 -2.28 -1.24 -19.76
C SER A 45 -2.28 -0.90 -18.28
N ALA A 46 -1.19 -0.30 -17.81
CA ALA A 46 -1.07 0.09 -16.42
C ALA A 46 -2.08 1.18 -16.05
N ILE A 47 -2.68 1.03 -14.87
CA ILE A 47 -3.62 1.98 -14.27
C ILE A 47 -3.05 2.41 -12.91
N GLU A 48 -3.05 3.71 -12.64
CA GLU A 48 -2.61 4.23 -11.35
C GLU A 48 -3.69 4.02 -10.28
N TYR A 49 -3.29 3.40 -9.17
CA TYR A 49 -4.12 3.27 -7.97
C TYR A 49 -3.38 3.89 -6.79
N CYS A 50 -4.13 4.58 -5.93
CA CYS A 50 -3.60 5.22 -4.75
C CYS A 50 -4.37 4.83 -3.48
N GLY A 51 -3.69 4.86 -2.33
CA GLY A 51 -4.33 4.75 -1.02
C GLY A 51 -5.10 3.43 -0.83
N SER A 52 -6.37 3.50 -0.40
CA SER A 52 -7.17 2.30 -0.14
C SER A 52 -7.41 1.46 -1.39
N SER A 53 -7.60 2.10 -2.55
CA SER A 53 -7.79 1.38 -3.81
C SER A 53 -6.53 0.62 -4.21
N LEU A 54 -5.34 1.18 -3.96
CA LEU A 54 -4.09 0.46 -4.16
C LEU A 54 -4.01 -0.76 -3.23
N ASN A 55 -4.35 -0.58 -1.96
CA ASN A 55 -4.37 -1.68 -1.00
C ASN A 55 -5.34 -2.79 -1.43
N ASP A 56 -6.52 -2.45 -1.93
CA ASP A 56 -7.49 -3.45 -2.41
C ASP A 56 -6.96 -4.22 -3.62
N ILE A 57 -6.25 -3.55 -4.54
CA ILE A 57 -5.66 -4.18 -5.73
C ILE A 57 -4.46 -5.06 -5.36
N GLU A 58 -3.56 -4.61 -4.48
CA GLU A 58 -2.38 -5.39 -4.06
C GLU A 58 -2.75 -6.62 -3.22
N ASN A 59 -3.90 -6.59 -2.53
CA ASN A 59 -4.42 -7.73 -1.77
C ASN A 59 -5.46 -8.56 -2.53
N ALA A 60 -5.73 -8.22 -3.79
CA ALA A 60 -6.67 -8.97 -4.61
C ALA A 60 -6.11 -10.37 -4.92
N GLU A 61 -6.90 -11.41 -4.65
CA GLU A 61 -6.53 -12.77 -5.01
C GLU A 61 -6.56 -12.96 -6.53
N PRO A 62 -5.65 -13.78 -7.10
CA PRO A 62 -5.68 -14.11 -8.51
C PRO A 62 -7.00 -14.75 -8.93
N VAL A 63 -7.55 -14.31 -10.06
CA VAL A 63 -8.77 -14.87 -10.65
C VAL A 63 -8.39 -15.97 -11.62
N VAL A 64 -8.95 -17.18 -11.43
CA VAL A 64 -8.67 -18.33 -12.31
C VAL A 64 -9.90 -18.62 -13.17
N VAL A 65 -9.73 -18.63 -14.49
CA VAL A 65 -10.78 -18.95 -15.47
C VAL A 65 -10.22 -19.95 -16.49
N GLY A 66 -10.76 -21.17 -16.49
CA GLY A 66 -10.23 -22.23 -17.36
C GLY A 66 -8.77 -22.52 -17.05
N ASP A 67 -7.89 -22.41 -18.04
CA ASP A 67 -6.43 -22.57 -17.92
C ASP A 67 -5.68 -21.26 -17.70
N GLU A 68 -6.39 -20.15 -17.51
CA GLU A 68 -5.81 -18.83 -17.32
C GLU A 68 -5.92 -18.39 -15.84
N ARG A 69 -4.89 -17.68 -15.37
CA ARG A 69 -4.82 -17.04 -14.06
C ARG A 69 -4.50 -15.57 -14.26
N VAL A 70 -5.39 -14.69 -13.83
CA VAL A 70 -5.21 -13.24 -13.89
C VAL A 70 -4.81 -12.74 -12.50
N GLU A 71 -3.72 -11.99 -12.41
CA GLU A 71 -3.27 -11.34 -11.17
C GLU A 71 -2.87 -9.88 -11.42
N TRP A 72 -2.91 -9.07 -10.37
CA TRP A 72 -2.49 -7.68 -10.42
C TRP A 72 -1.01 -7.55 -10.04
N GLU A 73 -0.25 -6.86 -10.90
CA GLU A 73 1.15 -6.52 -10.64
C GLU A 73 1.32 -5.00 -10.54
N CYS A 74 1.64 -4.50 -9.34
CA CYS A 74 1.86 -3.08 -9.08
C CYS A 74 3.36 -2.75 -8.99
N LYS A 75 3.77 -1.62 -9.58
CA LYS A 75 5.15 -1.11 -9.60
C LYS A 75 5.25 0.34 -9.15
#